data_AF-A0A1Y4S4N5-F1
#
_entry.id   AF-A0A1Y4S4N5-F1
#
_cell.length_a   1.000
_cell.length_b   1.000
_cell.length_c   1.000
_cell.angle_alpha   90.00
_cell.angle_beta   90.00
_cell.angle_gamma   90.00
#
_symmetry.space_group_name_H-M   'P 1'
#
loop_
_entity.id
_entity.type
_entity.pdbx_description
1 polymer ?
#
loop_
_entity_poly.entity_id
_entity_poly.type
_entity_poly.pdbx_seq_one_letter_code
_entity_poly.pdbx_strand_id
1 'polypeptide(L)'
;MARAPRSFEDVERFLREMPYITAKLHGEKYRFMYQVYASPKYREHGKAFFQGVNVRYHQYAVLLSGKLGMPVYFIQGMIYIFVRACVHYALFEDEEYLKLQLGAIRTSLRAFMGAQQREPTKPPTGKQEETTMMTNETRAAALCRWGG
;
A
#
# COMPACT_ATOMS: atom_id res chain seq x y z
N MET A 1 15.88 1.20 -8.12
CA MET A 1 15.43 -0.20 -7.88
C MET A 1 16.44 -1.09 -7.15
N ALA A 2 17.76 -0.81 -7.18
CA ALA A 2 18.78 -1.70 -6.60
C ALA A 2 18.57 -2.09 -5.12
N ARG A 3 17.95 -1.20 -4.32
CA ARG A 3 17.65 -1.43 -2.90
C ARG A 3 16.20 -1.85 -2.62
N ALA A 4 15.36 -2.04 -3.64
CA ALA A 4 13.97 -2.46 -3.44
C ALA A 4 13.90 -3.85 -2.78
N PRO A 5 12.89 -4.13 -1.96
CA PRO A 5 12.74 -5.44 -1.33
C PRO A 5 12.59 -6.52 -2.41
N ARG A 6 13.30 -7.63 -2.23
CA ARG A 6 13.32 -8.75 -3.20
C ARG A 6 12.33 -9.86 -2.85
N SER A 7 11.96 -9.96 -1.58
CA SER A 7 10.97 -10.90 -1.05
C SER A 7 10.23 -10.25 0.12
N PHE A 8 9.26 -10.96 0.70
CA PHE A 8 8.54 -10.51 1.88
C PHE A 8 9.47 -10.35 3.10
N GLU A 9 10.39 -11.29 3.29
CA GLU A 9 11.37 -11.30 4.40
C GLU A 9 12.32 -10.10 4.31
N ASP A 10 12.63 -9.67 3.08
CA ASP A 10 13.50 -8.52 2.81
C ASP A 10 12.82 -7.16 3.07
N VAL A 11 11.49 -7.15 3.25
CA VAL A 11 10.74 -5.91 3.56
C VAL A 11 11.20 -5.32 4.89
N GLU A 12 11.47 -6.12 5.91
CA GLU A 12 11.88 -5.60 7.22
C GLU A 12 13.24 -4.88 7.14
N ARG A 13 14.21 -5.45 6.41
CA ARG A 13 15.48 -4.78 6.13
C ARG A 13 15.25 -3.45 5.42
N PHE A 14 14.40 -3.46 4.40
CA PHE A 14 14.06 -2.26 3.63
C PHE A 14 13.45 -1.17 4.52
N LEU A 15 12.45 -1.49 5.33
CA LEU A 15 11.79 -0.55 6.24
C LEU A 15 12.75 0.05 7.26
N ARG A 16 13.69 -0.76 7.77
CA ARG A 16 14.67 -0.31 8.76
C ARG A 16 15.73 0.60 8.18
N GLU A 17 16.28 0.30 7.01
CA GLU A 17 17.49 0.98 6.52
C GLU A 17 17.19 2.21 5.67
N MET A 18 16.16 2.13 4.85
CA MET A 18 15.91 3.13 3.82
C MET A 18 15.53 4.53 4.31
N PRO A 19 14.81 4.72 5.44
CA PRO A 19 14.57 6.06 5.96
C PRO A 19 15.87 6.83 6.25
N TYR A 20 16.81 6.19 6.96
CA TYR A 20 18.09 6.79 7.32
C TYR A 20 19.00 7.00 6.11
N ILE A 21 19.03 6.04 5.18
CA ILE A 21 19.77 6.18 3.91
C ILE A 21 19.21 7.36 3.10
N THR A 22 17.88 7.48 3.03
CA THR A 22 17.22 8.56 2.29
C THR A 22 17.52 9.92 2.93
N ALA A 23 17.48 10.03 4.25
CA ALA A 23 17.86 11.25 4.96
C ALA A 23 19.32 11.63 4.69
N LYS A 24 20.25 10.67 4.79
CA LYS A 24 21.67 10.89 4.54
C LYS A 24 21.97 11.31 3.11
N LEU A 25 21.34 10.68 2.11
CA LEU A 25 21.64 10.94 0.70
C LEU A 25 20.87 12.12 0.11
N HIS A 26 19.68 12.42 0.64
CA HIS A 26 18.73 13.33 -0.01
C HIS A 26 18.13 14.39 0.93
N GLY A 27 18.43 14.37 2.23
CA GLY A 27 17.81 15.24 3.23
C GLY A 27 17.97 16.74 2.93
N GLU A 28 19.18 17.19 2.58
CA GLU A 28 19.43 18.59 2.23
C GLU A 28 18.59 19.03 1.03
N LYS A 29 18.62 18.23 -0.05
CA LYS A 29 17.82 18.50 -1.26
C LYS A 29 16.33 18.50 -0.96
N TYR A 30 15.85 17.59 -0.11
CA TYR A 30 14.44 17.52 0.27
C TYR A 30 14.04 18.76 1.07
N ARG A 31 14.81 19.18 2.08
CA ARG A 31 14.51 20.39 2.85
C ARG A 31 14.40 21.61 1.95
N PHE A 32 15.36 21.82 1.06
CA PHE A 32 15.31 22.92 0.10
C PHE A 32 14.10 22.84 -0.84
N MET A 33 13.89 21.68 -1.48
CA MET A 33 12.79 21.48 -2.42
C MET A 33 11.42 21.69 -1.76
N TYR A 34 11.21 21.14 -0.56
CA TYR A 34 9.95 21.31 0.17
C TYR A 34 9.74 22.75 0.63
N GLN A 35 10.79 23.45 1.08
CA GLN A 35 10.69 24.88 1.40
C GLN A 35 10.24 25.70 0.19
N VAL A 36 10.83 25.47 -0.99
CA VAL A 36 10.49 26.20 -2.22
C VAL A 36 9.08 25.84 -2.70
N TYR A 37 8.77 24.56 -2.86
CA TYR A 37 7.49 24.10 -3.44
C TYR A 37 6.30 24.22 -2.50
N ALA A 38 6.51 24.38 -1.19
CA ALA A 38 5.44 24.74 -0.27
C ALA A 38 5.10 26.24 -0.29
N SER A 39 5.99 27.09 -0.83
CA SER A 39 5.74 28.53 -0.89
C SER A 39 4.59 28.89 -1.84
N PRO A 40 3.82 29.97 -1.58
CA PRO A 40 2.73 30.40 -2.46
C PRO A 40 3.17 30.62 -3.91
N LYS A 41 4.37 31.20 -4.10
CA LYS A 41 4.91 31.53 -5.42
C LYS A 41 5.14 30.30 -6.31
N TYR A 42 5.55 29.17 -5.72
CA TYR A 42 5.92 27.98 -6.49
C TYR A 42 4.99 26.78 -6.25
N ARG A 43 3.83 27.00 -5.63
CA ARG A 43 2.90 25.92 -5.27
C ARG A 43 2.43 25.10 -6.47
N GLU A 44 2.16 25.73 -7.62
CA GLU A 44 1.73 25.01 -8.82
C GLU A 44 2.85 24.15 -9.42
N HIS A 45 4.11 24.63 -9.37
CA HIS A 45 5.26 23.80 -9.74
C HIS A 45 5.42 22.60 -8.79
N GLY A 46 5.20 22.82 -7.49
CA GLY A 46 5.15 21.74 -6.51
C GLY A 46 4.09 20.68 -6.84
N LYS A 47 2.86 21.11 -7.14
CA LYS A 47 1.77 20.20 -7.55
C LYS A 47 2.16 19.39 -8.80
N ALA A 48 2.67 20.04 -9.84
CA ALA A 48 3.10 19.37 -11.07
C ALA A 48 4.22 18.34 -10.81
N PHE A 49 5.20 18.68 -9.98
CA PHE A 49 6.27 17.76 -9.59
C PHE A 49 5.73 16.51 -8.91
N PHE A 50 4.81 16.66 -7.94
CA PHE A 50 4.25 15.53 -7.19
C PHE A 50 3.24 14.69 -7.99
N GLN A 51 2.59 15.23 -9.01
CA GLN A 51 1.76 14.42 -9.93
C GLN A 51 2.59 13.32 -10.60
N GLY A 52 3.79 13.64 -11.09
CA GLY A 52 4.69 12.65 -11.69
C GLY A 52 5.22 11.61 -10.70
N VAL A 53 5.29 11.96 -9.40
CA VAL A 53 5.68 11.03 -8.33
C VAL A 53 4.64 9.93 -8.15
N ASN A 54 3.35 10.27 -8.19
CA ASN A 54 2.26 9.30 -8.00
C ASN A 54 2.26 8.20 -9.06
N VAL A 55 2.51 8.55 -10.33
CA VAL A 55 2.62 7.60 -11.44
C VAL A 55 3.73 6.57 -11.19
N ARG A 56 4.91 7.02 -10.73
CA ARG A 56 6.03 6.13 -10.44
C ARG A 56 5.74 5.17 -9.29
N TYR A 57 5.04 5.64 -8.26
CA TYR A 57 4.66 4.78 -7.13
C TYR A 57 3.61 3.74 -7.52
N HIS A 58 2.69 4.07 -8.43
CA HIS A 58 1.79 3.08 -9.00
C HIS A 58 2.56 2.00 -9.78
N GLN A 59 3.51 2.38 -10.63
CA GLN A 59 4.35 1.43 -11.37
C GLN A 59 5.14 0.51 -10.43
N TYR A 60 5.67 1.04 -9.32
CA TYR A 60 6.32 0.22 -8.30
C TYR A 60 5.36 -0.71 -7.58
N ALA A 61 4.13 -0.27 -7.31
CA ALA A 61 3.12 -1.12 -6.72
C ALA A 61 2.75 -2.31 -7.62
N VAL A 62 2.61 -2.08 -8.93
CA VAL A 62 2.37 -3.15 -9.92
C VAL A 62 3.52 -4.16 -9.92
N LEU A 63 4.78 -3.69 -9.94
CA LEU A 63 5.95 -4.56 -9.92
C LEU A 63 6.07 -5.37 -8.63
N LEU A 64 5.83 -4.74 -7.48
CA LEU A 64 5.90 -5.41 -6.19
C LEU A 64 4.71 -6.35 -5.96
N SER A 65 3.54 -6.06 -6.56
CA SER A 65 2.36 -6.92 -6.50
C SER A 65 2.65 -8.31 -7.05
N GLY A 66 3.30 -8.40 -8.20
CA GLY A 66 3.72 -9.69 -8.77
C GLY A 66 4.74 -10.44 -7.90
N LYS A 67 5.62 -9.73 -7.18
CA LYS A 67 6.66 -10.35 -6.34
C LYS A 67 6.14 -10.81 -4.98
N LEU A 68 5.23 -10.04 -4.39
CA LEU A 68 4.75 -10.23 -3.03
C LEU A 68 3.41 -10.97 -2.97
N GLY A 69 2.73 -11.16 -4.10
CA GLY A 69 1.42 -11.82 -4.16
C GLY A 69 0.30 -11.02 -3.48
N MET A 70 0.45 -9.69 -3.38
CA MET A 70 -0.53 -8.80 -2.73
C MET A 70 -1.19 -7.86 -3.74
N PRO A 71 -2.44 -7.40 -3.52
CA PRO A 71 -3.11 -6.48 -4.42
C PRO A 71 -2.35 -5.16 -4.62
N VAL A 72 -2.37 -4.64 -5.85
CA VAL A 72 -1.67 -3.39 -6.23
C VAL A 72 -2.08 -2.22 -5.34
N TYR A 73 -3.38 -2.05 -5.06
CA TYR A 73 -3.87 -0.94 -4.23
C TYR A 73 -3.31 -0.99 -2.79
N PHE A 74 -3.18 -2.19 -2.24
CA PHE A 74 -2.69 -2.41 -0.88
C PHE A 74 -1.20 -2.04 -0.80
N ILE A 75 -0.41 -2.55 -1.74
CA ILE A 75 1.02 -2.20 -1.84
C ILE A 75 1.20 -0.70 -2.07
N GLN A 76 0.42 -0.11 -2.97
CA GLN A 76 0.49 1.32 -3.26
C GLN A 76 0.23 2.18 -2.01
N GLY A 77 -0.76 1.79 -1.20
CA GLY A 77 -1.02 2.42 0.09
C GLY A 77 0.19 2.34 1.03
N MET A 78 0.80 1.16 1.16
CA MET A 78 2.00 0.97 1.99
C MET A 78 3.19 1.79 1.48
N ILE A 79 3.39 1.88 0.16
CA ILE A 79 4.42 2.73 -0.46
C ILE A 79 4.18 4.20 -0.10
N TYR A 80 2.94 4.69 -0.16
CA TYR A 80 2.63 6.08 0.18
C TYR A 80 2.95 6.41 1.63
N ILE A 81 2.57 5.54 2.57
CA ILE A 81 2.90 5.69 3.99
C ILE A 81 4.43 5.70 4.17
N PHE A 82 5.11 4.72 3.59
CA PHE A 82 6.55 4.53 3.74
C PHE A 82 7.36 5.72 3.22
N VAL A 83 7.09 6.17 1.99
CA VAL A 83 7.76 7.32 1.39
C VAL A 83 7.48 8.57 2.21
N ARG A 84 6.24 8.76 2.68
CA ARG A 84 5.90 9.92 3.51
C ARG A 84 6.69 9.94 4.81
N ALA A 85 6.83 8.79 5.46
CA ALA A 85 7.64 8.66 6.67
C ALA A 85 9.13 8.95 6.39
N CYS A 86 9.70 8.42 5.30
CA CYS A 86 11.09 8.70 4.91
C CYS A 86 11.33 10.19 4.64
N VAL A 87 10.41 10.85 3.93
CA VAL A 87 10.50 12.29 3.68
C VAL A 87 10.38 13.06 4.99
N HIS A 88 9.40 12.74 5.84
CA HIS A 88 9.21 13.43 7.11
C HIS A 88 10.46 13.34 7.99
N TYR A 89 11.04 12.13 8.11
CA TYR A 89 12.30 11.93 8.81
C TYR A 89 13.47 12.70 8.17
N ALA A 90 13.58 12.72 6.83
CA ALA A 90 14.63 13.48 6.14
C ALA A 90 14.50 15.01 6.34
N LEU A 91 13.29 15.51 6.61
CA LEU A 91 13.03 16.93 6.88
C LEU A 91 13.31 17.31 8.33
N PHE A 92 12.91 16.46 9.29
CA PHE A 92 12.83 16.82 10.71
C PHE A 92 13.54 15.88 11.68
N GLU A 93 14.04 14.73 11.19
CA GLU A 93 14.65 13.67 12.01
C GLU A 93 13.73 13.16 13.13
N ASP A 94 12.41 13.27 12.94
CA ASP A 94 11.39 12.79 13.87
C ASP A 94 11.33 11.25 13.87
N GLU A 95 12.07 10.67 14.81
CA GLU A 95 12.22 9.24 15.01
C GLU A 95 10.91 8.58 15.50
N GLU A 96 10.10 9.27 16.29
CA GLU A 96 8.86 8.72 16.83
C GLU A 96 7.81 8.60 15.73
N TYR A 97 7.62 9.65 14.93
CA TYR A 97 6.74 9.62 13.77
C TYR A 97 7.16 8.52 12.79
N LEU A 98 8.46 8.39 12.51
CA LEU A 98 8.99 7.33 11.65
C LEU A 98 8.61 5.96 12.21
N LYS A 99 8.90 5.69 13.48
CA LYS A 99 8.61 4.39 14.12
C LYS A 99 7.12 4.05 14.08
N LEU A 100 6.23 5.01 14.34
CA LEU A 100 4.79 4.81 14.28
C LEU A 100 4.31 4.45 12.87
N GLN A 101 4.76 5.16 11.83
CA GLN A 101 4.39 4.87 10.44
C GLN A 101 4.93 3.51 9.98
N LEU A 102 6.17 3.17 10.32
CA LEU A 102 6.72 1.84 10.02
C LEU A 102 5.97 0.74 10.79
N GLY A 103 5.56 1.01 12.02
CA GLY A 103 4.71 0.12 12.82
C GLY A 103 3.37 -0.15 12.14
N ALA A 104 2.70 0.89 11.62
CA ALA A 104 1.45 0.74 10.89
C ALA A 104 1.60 -0.13 9.63
N ILE A 105 2.70 0.04 8.89
CA ILE A 105 3.02 -0.81 7.73
C ILE A 105 3.21 -2.27 8.17
N ARG A 106 4.03 -2.51 9.20
CA ARG A 106 4.28 -3.86 9.72
C ARG A 106 3.00 -4.56 10.18
N THR A 107 2.16 -3.86 10.93
CA THR A 107 0.87 -4.38 11.40
C THR A 107 -0.05 -4.72 10.23
N SER A 108 -0.13 -3.84 9.23
CA SER A 108 -0.96 -4.06 8.03
C SER A 108 -0.49 -5.28 7.24
N LEU A 109 0.83 -5.43 7.03
CA LEU A 109 1.41 -6.58 6.33
C LEU A 109 1.13 -7.90 7.09
N ARG A 110 1.29 -7.92 8.41
CA ARG A 110 0.99 -9.09 9.25
C ARG A 110 -0.50 -9.45 9.20
N ALA A 111 -1.39 -8.46 9.27
CA ALA A 111 -2.82 -8.67 9.20
C ALA A 111 -3.23 -9.27 7.84
N PHE A 112 -2.64 -8.77 6.74
CA PHE A 112 -2.89 -9.30 5.40
C PHE A 112 -2.48 -10.77 5.27
N MET A 113 -1.27 -11.12 5.73
CA MET A 113 -0.80 -12.51 5.72
C MET A 113 -1.67 -13.43 6.59
N GLY A 114 -2.06 -12.96 7.78
CA GLY A 114 -2.92 -13.73 8.68
C GLY A 114 -4.32 -13.99 8.11
N ALA A 115 -4.86 -13.06 7.33
CA ALA A 115 -6.14 -13.26 6.63
C ALA A 115 -6.02 -14.31 5.51
N GLN A 116 -4.94 -14.28 4.74
CA GLN A 116 -4.71 -15.22 3.63
C GLN A 116 -4.52 -16.67 4.10
N GLN A 117 -3.96 -16.88 5.30
CA GLN A 117 -3.86 -18.21 5.91
C GLN A 117 -5.20 -18.76 6.41
N ARG A 118 -6.21 -17.90 6.59
CA ARG A 118 -7.54 -18.28 7.09
C ARG A 118 -8.56 -18.53 5.98
N GLU A 119 -8.26 -18.17 4.73
CA GLU A 119 -9.09 -18.60 3.60
C GLU A 119 -8.92 -20.11 3.39
N PRO A 120 -9.99 -20.92 3.52
CA PRO A 120 -9.88 -22.34 3.25
C PRO A 120 -9.55 -22.51 1.76
N THR A 121 -8.44 -23.20 1.48
CA THR A 121 -8.11 -23.69 0.13
C THR A 121 -9.36 -24.36 -0.44
N LYS A 122 -9.90 -23.83 -1.54
CA LYS A 122 -10.98 -24.47 -2.31
C LYS A 122 -10.63 -25.95 -2.51
N PRO A 123 -11.53 -26.91 -2.22
CA PRO A 123 -11.25 -28.31 -2.49
C PRO A 123 -11.03 -28.52 -4.00
N PRO A 124 -10.16 -29.46 -4.40
CA PRO A 124 -9.92 -29.74 -5.80
C PRO A 124 -11.24 -30.20 -6.45
N THR A 125 -11.60 -29.54 -7.54
CA THR A 125 -12.85 -29.79 -8.25
C THR A 125 -12.80 -31.18 -8.89
N GLY A 126 -13.52 -32.13 -8.30
CA GLY A 126 -13.61 -33.52 -8.76
C GLY A 126 -15.06 -33.98 -8.85
N LYS A 127 -15.64 -33.80 -10.04
CA LYS A 127 -16.80 -34.49 -10.64
C LYS A 127 -18.20 -34.34 -10.00
N GLN A 128 -19.17 -34.36 -10.91
CA GLN A 128 -20.60 -34.04 -10.78
C GLN A 128 -21.42 -35.13 -10.08
N GLU A 129 -22.54 -34.73 -9.47
CA GLU A 129 -23.84 -35.43 -9.43
C GLU A 129 -24.88 -34.40 -8.88
N GLU A 130 -25.60 -33.70 -9.76
CA GLU A 130 -26.95 -33.96 -10.30
C GLU A 130 -28.13 -33.62 -9.37
N THR A 131 -29.00 -32.75 -9.92
CA THR A 131 -30.45 -32.65 -9.68
C THR A 131 -30.95 -31.96 -8.41
N THR A 132 -31.39 -30.71 -8.57
CA THR A 132 -32.84 -30.39 -8.48
C THR A 132 -33.08 -29.00 -9.08
N MET A 133 -33.81 -28.97 -10.19
CA MET A 133 -34.45 -27.76 -10.69
C MET A 133 -35.45 -27.25 -9.65
N MET A 134 -35.28 -26.00 -9.20
CA MET A 134 -36.44 -25.19 -8.82
C MET A 134 -36.23 -23.76 -9.28
N THR A 135 -37.12 -23.36 -10.17
CA THR A 135 -37.16 -22.16 -11.00
C THR A 135 -37.48 -20.90 -10.19
N ASN A 136 -36.60 -19.89 -10.30
CA ASN A 136 -36.79 -18.43 -10.42
C ASN A 136 -37.99 -17.63 -9.86
N GLU A 137 -38.90 -18.13 -9.02
CA GLU A 137 -40.05 -17.32 -8.55
C GLU A 137 -40.04 -16.94 -7.06
N THR A 138 -39.14 -17.48 -6.23
CA THR A 138 -39.25 -17.29 -4.77
C THR A 138 -38.37 -16.17 -4.18
N ARG A 139 -37.50 -15.51 -4.97
CA ARG A 139 -36.64 -14.41 -4.46
C ARG A 139 -37.16 -13.00 -4.70
N ALA A 140 -38.22 -12.84 -5.50
CA ALA A 140 -38.84 -11.53 -5.76
C ALA A 140 -39.88 -11.11 -4.70
N ALA A 141 -40.35 -12.03 -3.86
CA ALA A 141 -41.39 -11.74 -2.86
C ALA A 141 -40.86 -11.24 -1.49
N ALA A 142 -39.54 -11.23 -1.28
CA ALA A 142 -38.92 -10.90 0.02
C ALA A 142 -38.39 -9.45 0.13
N LEU A 143 -38.53 -8.61 -0.91
CA LEU A 143 -38.07 -7.21 -0.90
C LEU A 143 -39.20 -6.17 -0.88
N CYS A 144 -40.47 -6.59 -0.80
CA CYS A 144 -41.62 -5.69 -0.64
C CYS A 144 -42.47 -6.15 0.55
N ARG A 145 -42.10 -5.68 1.76
CA ARG A 145 -42.78 -5.70 3.08
C ARG A 145 -41.64 -5.78 4.10
N TRP A 146 -41.08 -4.71 4.63
CA TRP A 146 -41.71 -3.69 5.47
C TRP A 146 -40.89 -2.41 5.40
N GLY A 147 -41.55 -1.29 5.14
CA GLY A 147 -41.03 0.07 5.31
C GLY A 147 -41.56 0.69 6.60
N GLY A 148 -40.94 1.80 6.99
CA GLY A 148 -41.32 2.68 8.09
C GLY A 148 -40.34 3.84 8.15
#